data_AF-A0A7G1ID63-F1
#
_entry.id   AF-A0A7G1ID63-F1
#
_cell.length_a   1.000
_cell.length_b   1.000
_cell.length_c   1.000
_cell.angle_alpha   90.00
_cell.angle_beta   90.00
_cell.angle_gamma   90.00
#
_symmetry.space_group_name_H-M   'P 1'
#
loop_
_entity.id
_entity.type
_entity.pdbx_description
1 polymer ?
#
loop_
_entity_poly.entity_id
_entity_poly.type
_entity_poly.pdbx_seq_one_letter_code
_entity_poly.pdbx_strand_id
1 'polypeptide(L)'
;MPDWLGAAGIAYRHEPDLGGRRKPPVDPVQRDRWWENQAFANYAAHTRTPGFHAAYQRLLRDADTTNVAVMCGEPTWWRCHRRMIADLAVRDGHRVQHIMPNGALSQHRPSDWLTHDVVDGS
;
A
#
# COMPACT_ATOMS: atom_id res chain seq x y z
N MET A 1 14.36 16.15 6.69
CA MET A 1 14.05 14.82 7.27
C MET A 1 15.03 14.60 8.41
N PRO A 2 14.66 14.00 9.55
CA PRO A 2 15.48 14.10 10.76
C PRO A 2 16.84 13.41 10.61
N ASP A 3 17.91 14.07 11.05
CA ASP A 3 19.29 13.57 10.95
C ASP A 3 19.52 12.25 11.70
N TRP A 4 18.68 11.94 12.68
CA TRP A 4 18.78 10.71 13.48
C TRP A 4 18.59 9.43 12.67
N LEU A 5 17.83 9.47 11.56
CA LEU A 5 17.65 8.30 10.70
C LEU A 5 18.98 7.88 10.05
N GLY A 6 19.71 8.86 9.50
CA GLY A 6 21.03 8.63 8.94
C GLY A 6 22.04 8.15 9.98
N ALA A 7 22.02 8.75 11.17
CA ALA A 7 22.85 8.32 12.30
C ALA A 7 22.57 6.88 12.74
N ALA A 8 21.33 6.40 12.59
CA ALA A 8 20.93 5.02 12.85
C ALA A 8 21.18 4.07 11.67
N GLY A 9 21.79 4.54 10.57
CA GLY A 9 22.02 3.73 9.36
C GLY A 9 20.74 3.45 8.54
N ILE A 10 19.67 4.21 8.77
CA ILE A 10 18.39 4.04 8.10
C ILE A 10 18.29 5.02 6.93
N ALA A 11 18.34 4.49 5.71
CA ALA A 11 17.99 5.25 4.52
C ALA A 11 16.49 5.58 4.53
N TYR A 12 16.13 6.76 4.06
CA TYR A 12 14.74 7.17 3.91
C TYR A 12 14.52 7.80 2.55
N ARG A 13 13.38 7.47 1.97
CA ARG A 13 12.85 8.10 0.77
C ARG A 13 11.37 8.43 1.01
N HIS A 14 11.00 9.69 0.77
CA HIS A 14 9.59 10.03 0.67
C HIS A 14 9.08 9.56 -0.70
N GLU A 15 7.99 8.80 -0.72
CA GLU A 15 7.43 8.22 -1.95
C GLU A 15 5.97 8.69 -2.13
N PRO A 16 5.74 9.90 -2.66
CA PRO A 16 4.41 10.51 -2.74
C PRO A 16 3.40 9.68 -3.53
N ASP A 17 3.86 8.94 -4.55
CA ASP A 17 3.02 8.12 -5.42
C ASP A 17 2.48 6.87 -4.73
N LEU A 18 3.10 6.43 -3.63
CA LEU A 18 2.57 5.35 -2.79
C LEU A 18 1.73 5.87 -1.62
N GLY A 19 1.73 7.17 -1.33
CA GLY A 19 1.06 7.73 -0.17
C GLY A 19 -0.07 8.70 -0.50
N GLY A 20 -0.52 9.42 0.52
CA GLY A 20 -1.40 10.58 0.34
C GLY A 20 -2.88 10.26 0.06
N ARG A 21 -3.70 11.29 0.25
CA ARG A 21 -5.14 11.23 -0.02
C ARG A 21 -5.37 11.37 -1.52
N ARG A 22 -6.14 10.45 -2.10
CA ARG A 22 -6.42 10.41 -3.54
C ARG A 22 -7.80 10.98 -3.85
N LYS A 23 -7.87 11.72 -4.96
CA LYS A 23 -9.13 12.18 -5.52
C LYS A 23 -9.86 11.00 -6.17
N PRO A 24 -11.19 11.05 -6.31
CA PRO A 24 -11.93 10.09 -7.11
C PRO A 24 -11.37 10.04 -8.55
N PRO A 25 -11.32 8.84 -9.17
CA PRO A 25 -10.96 8.72 -10.57
C PRO A 25 -12.02 9.38 -11.47
N VAL A 26 -11.63 9.79 -12.67
CA VAL A 26 -12.57 10.33 -13.68
C VAL A 26 -13.59 9.27 -14.10
N ASP A 27 -13.14 8.02 -14.21
CA ASP A 27 -13.96 6.87 -14.57
C ASP A 27 -13.85 5.77 -13.48
N PRO A 28 -14.75 5.77 -12.48
CA PRO A 28 -14.75 4.77 -11.42
C PRO A 28 -15.20 3.40 -11.92
N VAL A 29 -14.44 2.36 -11.59
CA VAL A 29 -14.78 0.97 -11.94
C VAL A 29 -15.58 0.29 -10.83
N GLN A 30 -16.47 -0.64 -11.20
CA GLN A 30 -17.33 -1.34 -10.24
C GLN A 30 -16.54 -2.06 -9.15
N ARG A 31 -15.43 -2.74 -9.51
CA ARG A 31 -14.61 -3.51 -8.55
C ARG A 31 -14.13 -2.73 -7.34
N ASP A 32 -13.91 -1.41 -7.46
CA ASP A 32 -13.44 -0.60 -6.33
C ASP A 32 -14.54 -0.38 -5.27
N ARG A 33 -15.82 -0.65 -5.61
CA ARG A 33 -16.96 -0.58 -4.67
C ARG A 33 -16.94 -1.67 -3.60
N TRP A 34 -16.05 -2.67 -3.72
CA TRP A 34 -15.73 -3.55 -2.60
C TRP A 34 -15.31 -2.75 -1.36
N TRP A 35 -14.66 -1.60 -1.57
CA TRP A 35 -14.34 -0.67 -0.50
C TRP A 35 -15.54 0.24 -0.21
N GLU A 36 -16.22 0.02 0.91
CA GLU A 36 -17.29 0.91 1.40
C GLU A 36 -16.77 2.34 1.65
N ASN A 37 -15.52 2.47 2.06
CA ASN A 37 -14.89 3.76 2.31
C ASN A 37 -14.33 4.37 1.02
N GLN A 38 -14.85 5.54 0.65
CA GLN A 38 -14.47 6.25 -0.58
C GLN A 38 -12.96 6.54 -0.68
N ALA A 39 -12.26 6.82 0.43
CA ALA A 39 -10.82 7.06 0.39
C ALA A 39 -10.03 5.80 -0.01
N PHE A 40 -10.50 4.63 0.42
CA PHE A 40 -9.93 3.35 -0.02
C PHE A 40 -10.29 3.07 -1.48
N ALA A 41 -11.54 3.25 -1.90
CA ALA A 41 -11.94 3.09 -3.30
C ALA A 41 -11.09 3.99 -4.24
N ASN A 42 -10.89 5.27 -3.87
CA ASN A 42 -10.05 6.19 -4.62
C ASN A 42 -8.58 5.74 -4.66
N TYR A 43 -8.07 5.18 -3.56
CA TYR A 43 -6.71 4.67 -3.51
C TYR A 43 -6.58 3.38 -4.34
N ALA A 44 -7.57 2.50 -4.34
CA ALA A 44 -7.63 1.31 -5.21
C ALA A 44 -7.55 1.73 -6.68
N ALA A 45 -8.29 2.76 -7.08
CA ALA A 45 -8.15 3.35 -8.41
C ALA A 45 -6.75 3.88 -8.70
N HIS A 46 -6.17 4.59 -7.73
CA HIS A 46 -4.81 5.11 -7.85
C HIS A 46 -3.75 4.02 -8.05
N THR A 47 -3.95 2.80 -7.52
CA THR A 47 -3.00 1.68 -7.71
C THR A 47 -2.79 1.28 -9.17
N ARG A 48 -3.71 1.68 -10.05
CA ARG A 48 -3.66 1.38 -11.49
C ARG A 48 -3.07 2.53 -12.32
N THR A 49 -2.63 3.61 -11.68
CA THR A 49 -2.00 4.74 -12.38
C THR A 49 -0.53 4.44 -12.73
N PRO A 50 0.02 5.04 -13.79
CA PRO A 50 1.43 4.88 -14.14
C PRO A 50 2.39 5.32 -13.02
N GLY A 51 2.07 6.41 -12.32
CA GLY A 51 2.88 6.93 -11.21
C GLY A 51 2.97 5.96 -10.05
N PHE A 52 1.82 5.39 -9.64
CA PHE A 52 1.81 4.33 -8.63
C PHE A 52 2.65 3.13 -9.06
N HIS A 53 2.43 2.63 -10.29
CA HIS A 53 3.15 1.45 -10.77
C HIS A 53 4.68 1.67 -10.76
N ALA A 54 5.15 2.81 -11.25
CA ALA A 54 6.58 3.14 -11.24
C ALA A 54 7.16 3.20 -9.81
N ALA A 55 6.43 3.79 -8.86
CA ALA A 55 6.84 3.88 -7.46
C ALA A 55 6.81 2.54 -6.75
N TYR A 56 5.82 1.72 -7.05
CA TYR A 56 5.67 0.38 -6.51
C TYR A 56 6.80 -0.55 -7.01
N GLN A 57 7.15 -0.47 -8.28
CA GLN A 57 8.30 -1.21 -8.82
C GLN A 57 9.64 -0.78 -8.21
N ARG A 58 9.82 0.51 -7.87
CA ARG A 58 10.98 0.95 -7.09
C ARG A 58 11.00 0.31 -5.70
N LEU A 59 9.86 0.31 -5.01
CA LEU A 59 9.73 -0.33 -3.70
C LEU A 59 10.10 -1.82 -3.74
N LEU A 60 9.62 -2.57 -4.73
CA LEU A 60 9.94 -3.99 -4.84
C LEU A 60 11.43 -4.25 -5.10
N ARG A 61 12.06 -3.48 -6.00
CA ARG A 61 13.51 -3.57 -6.24
C ARG A 61 14.35 -3.28 -5.00
N ASP A 62 13.92 -2.31 -4.19
CA ASP A 62 14.59 -2.05 -2.92
C ASP A 62 14.41 -3.23 -1.96
N ALA A 63 13.19 -3.77 -1.88
CA ALA A 63 12.88 -4.92 -1.02
C ALA A 63 13.62 -6.20 -1.41
N ASP A 64 14.05 -6.34 -2.67
CA ASP A 64 14.87 -7.47 -3.14
C ASP A 64 16.33 -7.41 -2.62
N THR A 65 16.80 -6.23 -2.23
CA THR A 65 18.21 -6.02 -1.86
C THR A 65 18.39 -5.60 -0.41
N THR A 66 17.35 -5.10 0.25
CA THR A 66 17.39 -4.63 1.63
C THR A 66 16.05 -4.78 2.34
N ASN A 67 16.06 -4.64 3.66
CA ASN A 67 14.85 -4.57 4.46
C ASN A 67 14.19 -3.20 4.26
N VAL A 68 12.94 -3.19 3.78
CA VAL A 68 12.17 -1.96 3.58
C VAL A 68 10.99 -1.88 4.54
N ALA A 69 10.89 -0.77 5.26
CA ALA A 69 9.72 -0.43 6.06
C ALA A 69 8.87 0.63 5.35
N VAL A 70 7.62 0.29 5.00
CA VAL A 70 6.65 1.26 4.48
C VAL A 70 5.87 1.89 5.63
N MET A 71 5.99 3.21 5.78
CA MET A 71 5.38 3.97 6.87
C MET A 71 4.39 5.01 6.36
N CYS A 72 3.42 5.37 7.19
CA CYS A 72 2.50 6.49 6.96
C CYS A 72 2.06 7.10 8.30
N GLY A 73 1.28 8.19 8.28
CA GLY A 73 0.81 8.87 9.49
C GLY A 73 -0.23 8.09 10.32
N GLU A 74 -0.84 7.03 9.78
CA GLU A 74 -1.78 6.17 10.51
C GLU A 74 -1.04 4.97 11.14
N PRO A 75 -1.12 4.77 12.47
CA PRO A 75 -0.47 3.64 13.14
C PRO A 75 -1.08 2.29 12.75
N THR A 76 -2.38 2.25 12.44
CA THR A 76 -3.12 1.02 12.15
C THR A 76 -3.04 0.66 10.66
N TRP A 77 -2.26 -0.37 10.31
CA TRP A 77 -2.00 -0.72 8.91
C TRP A 77 -3.26 -1.00 8.08
N TRP A 78 -4.31 -1.59 8.67
CA TRP A 78 -5.56 -1.91 7.95
C TRP A 78 -6.51 -0.72 7.76
N ARG A 79 -6.22 0.42 8.40
CA ARG A 79 -6.98 1.68 8.31
C ARG A 79 -6.35 2.69 7.35
N CYS A 80 -5.29 2.31 6.65
CA CYS A 80 -4.61 3.19 5.71
C CYS A 80 -4.22 2.48 4.40
N HIS A 81 -3.69 3.27 3.47
CA HIS A 81 -3.25 2.82 2.16
C HIS A 81 -2.20 1.71 2.17
N ARG A 82 -1.42 1.59 3.27
CA ARG A 82 -0.42 0.54 3.42
C ARG A 82 -1.01 -0.86 3.31
N ARG A 83 -2.30 -1.04 3.65
CA ARG A 83 -3.03 -2.28 3.40
C ARG A 83 -2.98 -2.70 1.93
N MET A 84 -3.34 -1.83 1.00
CA MET A 84 -3.34 -2.20 -0.43
C MET A 84 -1.93 -2.40 -0.98
N ILE A 85 -0.94 -1.62 -0.53
CA ILE A 85 0.45 -1.86 -0.92
C ILE A 85 0.88 -3.26 -0.47
N ALA A 86 0.53 -3.66 0.76
CA ALA A 86 0.81 -4.99 1.29
C ALA A 86 0.06 -6.09 0.54
N ASP A 87 -1.22 -5.88 0.20
CA ASP A 87 -2.03 -6.82 -0.58
C ASP A 87 -1.35 -7.10 -1.94
N LEU A 88 -0.95 -6.04 -2.65
CA LEU A 88 -0.26 -6.14 -3.95
C LEU A 88 1.10 -6.84 -3.80
N ALA A 89 1.88 -6.51 -2.77
CA ALA A 89 3.19 -7.13 -2.55
C ALA A 89 3.08 -8.63 -2.27
N VAL A 90 2.09 -9.06 -1.48
CA VAL A 90 1.86 -10.49 -1.25
C VAL A 90 1.34 -11.18 -2.52
N ARG A 91 0.44 -10.54 -3.28
CA ARG A 91 0.01 -11.05 -4.59
C ARG A 91 1.20 -11.28 -5.53
N ASP A 92 2.17 -10.38 -5.49
CA ASP A 92 3.37 -10.41 -6.34
C ASP A 92 4.48 -11.29 -5.73
N GLY A 93 4.20 -12.06 -4.68
CA GLY A 93 5.08 -13.09 -4.13
C GLY A 93 6.00 -12.63 -2.99
N HIS A 94 5.91 -11.37 -2.56
CA HIS A 94 6.72 -10.85 -1.47
C HIS A 94 6.11 -11.16 -0.10
N ARG A 95 6.95 -11.52 0.88
CA ARG A 95 6.53 -11.67 2.27
C ARG A 95 6.37 -10.30 2.92
N VAL A 96 5.17 -9.98 3.40
CA VAL A 96 4.90 -8.74 4.13
C VAL A 96 4.56 -9.01 5.59
N GLN A 97 5.16 -8.25 6.50
CA GLN A 97 4.88 -8.26 7.93
C GLN A 97 4.59 -6.86 8.44
N HIS A 98 3.66 -6.76 9.39
CA HIS A 98 3.29 -5.52 10.06
C HIS A 98 4.00 -5.43 11.40
N ILE A 99 4.68 -4.31 11.63
CA ILE A 99 5.28 -3.97 12.92
C ILE A 99 4.17 -3.47 13.82
N MET A 100 3.83 -4.25 14.84
CA MET A 100 2.78 -3.93 15.80
C MET A 100 3.31 -2.98 16.89
N PRO A 101 2.44 -2.24 17.60
CA PRO A 101 2.88 -1.27 18.62
C PRO A 101 3.77 -1.84 19.73
N ASN A 102 3.67 -3.15 20.00
CA ASN A 102 4.51 -3.87 20.97
C ASN A 102 5.81 -4.44 20.37
N GLY A 103 6.14 -4.09 19.12
CA GLY A 103 7.30 -4.59 18.39
C GLY A 103 7.12 -5.98 17.77
N ALA A 104 5.99 -6.66 18.02
CA ALA A 104 5.71 -7.95 17.40
C ALA A 104 5.49 -7.80 15.90
N LEU A 105 5.83 -8.85 15.14
CA LEU A 105 5.56 -8.91 13.70
C LEU A 105 4.32 -9.76 13.42
N SER A 106 3.37 -9.21 12.68
CA SER A 106 2.17 -9.94 12.22
C SER A 106 2.22 -10.12 10.71
N GLN A 107 2.06 -11.35 10.22
CA GLN A 107 2.05 -11.61 8.78
C GLN A 107 0.82 -10.95 8.12
N HIS A 108 1.04 -10.29 6.99
CA HIS A 108 -0.07 -9.76 6.21
C HIS A 108 -0.87 -10.90 5.57
N ARG A 109 -2.19 -10.84 5.72
CA ARG A 109 -3.13 -11.69 4.97
C ARG A 109 -3.76 -10.83 3.88
N PRO A 110 -3.63 -11.22 2.60
CA PRO A 110 -4.27 -10.51 1.50
C PRO A 110 -5.77 -10.44 1.72
N SER A 111 -6.37 -9.34 1.27
CA SER A 111 -7.81 -9.18 1.28
C SER A 111 -8.44 -9.44 -0.08
N ASP A 112 -9.72 -9.84 -0.04
CA ASP A 112 -10.44 -10.37 -1.19
C ASP A 112 -10.67 -9.34 -2.32
N TRP A 113 -10.44 -8.05 -2.09
CA TRP A 113 -10.54 -7.00 -3.13
C TRP A 113 -9.58 -7.23 -4.31
N LEU A 114 -8.52 -8.02 -4.11
CA LEU A 114 -7.62 -8.42 -5.20
C LEU A 114 -8.31 -9.30 -6.23
N THR A 115 -9.20 -10.17 -5.76
CA THR A 115 -9.92 -11.18 -6.55
C THR A 115 -11.40 -10.84 -6.74
N HIS A 116 -11.83 -9.69 -6.23
CA HIS A 116 -13.21 -9.28 -6.34
C HIS A 116 -13.53 -8.79 -7.76
N ASP A 117 -14.24 -9.64 -8.50
CA ASP A 117 -15.00 -9.25 -9.66
C ASP A 117 -16.40 -8.87 -9.20
N VAL A 118 -16.80 -7.61 -9.42
CA VAL A 118 -18.21 -7.25 -9.28
C VAL A 118 -18.90 -7.81 -10.51
N VAL A 119 -19.66 -8.89 -10.31
CA VAL A 119 -20.61 -9.37 -11.32
C VAL A 119 -21.62 -8.25 -11.52
N ASP A 120 -21.73 -7.74 -12.75
CA ASP A 120 -22.77 -6.77 -13.11
C ASP A 120 -24.14 -7.39 -12.78
N GLY A 121 -24.81 -6.82 -11.78
CA GLY A 121 -26.19 -7.19 -11.47
C GLY A 121 -27.09 -6.73 -12.61
N SER A 122 -27.80 -7.70 -13.19
CA SER A 122 -28.89 -7.53 -14.16
C SER A 122 -30.00 -6.61 -13.68
#